data_AF-A0A6P0TKX1-F1
#
_entry.id   AF-A0A6P0TKX1-F1
#
_cell.length_a   1.000
_cell.length_b   1.000
_cell.length_c   1.000
_cell.angle_alpha   90.00
_cell.angle_beta   90.00
_cell.angle_gamma   90.00
#
_symmetry.space_group_name_H-M   'P 1'
#
loop_
_entity.id
_entity.type
_entity.pdbx_description
1 polymer ?
#
loop_
_entity_poly.entity_id
_entity_poly.type
_entity_poly.pdbx_seq_one_letter_code
_entity_poly.pdbx_strand_id
1 'polypeptide(L)'
;MTSTPKRLLIAASGTGGHLFPAIATASQLTSGPAEVEIEWLGVPDRLETQLVPRQYPLHTIKVQGFQKPLGLNTFRTAGRLVAAILEVRRLLKTQKFDGVLTTGGYIAGPSILAARSLGLPTILHESNALPGKVTRWLSPWCSQVAIGFDAAASYLPKAVTFCVGTPVRPEFYPPVTAA
;
A
#
# COMPACT_ATOMS: atom_id res chain seq x y z
N MET A 1 8.25 14.76 -26.60
CA MET A 1 8.86 14.72 -25.26
C MET A 1 8.54 13.37 -24.66
N THR A 2 9.49 12.45 -24.62
CA THR A 2 9.29 11.13 -23.99
C THR A 2 9.28 11.35 -22.48
N SER A 3 8.09 11.31 -21.88
CA SER A 3 7.92 11.38 -20.43
C SER A 3 8.58 10.14 -19.83
N THR A 4 9.52 10.30 -18.91
CA THR A 4 10.07 9.15 -18.17
C THR A 4 8.94 8.44 -17.41
N PRO A 5 8.84 7.10 -17.49
CA PRO A 5 7.80 6.36 -16.80
C PRO A 5 7.82 6.65 -15.31
N LYS A 6 6.63 6.76 -14.72
CA LYS A 6 6.49 6.97 -13.28
C LYS A 6 6.75 5.67 -12.53
N ARG A 7 7.54 5.72 -11.46
CA ARG A 7 7.86 4.56 -10.63
C ARG A 7 6.99 4.53 -9.38
N LEU A 8 6.14 3.51 -9.27
CA LEU A 8 5.22 3.32 -8.16
C LEU A 8 5.63 2.12 -7.32
N LEU A 9 5.78 2.34 -6.01
CA LEU A 9 5.92 1.23 -5.06
C LEU A 9 4.56 0.86 -4.50
N ILE A 10 4.10 -0.37 -4.76
CA ILE A 10 2.89 -0.91 -4.15
C ILE A 10 3.26 -1.68 -2.89
N ALA A 11 2.84 -1.17 -1.74
CA ALA A 11 3.09 -1.78 -0.44
C ALA A 11 1.82 -2.45 0.10
N ALA A 12 1.74 -3.77 -0.01
CA ALA A 12 0.62 -4.54 0.51
C ALA A 12 1.09 -5.90 1.02
N SER A 13 0.66 -6.26 2.23
CA SER A 13 1.07 -7.49 2.90
C SER A 13 -0.03 -8.07 3.78
N GLY A 14 0.11 -9.36 4.10
CA GLY A 14 -0.74 -10.01 5.09
C GLY A 14 -1.79 -10.94 4.47
N THR A 15 -3.04 -10.49 4.43
CA THR A 15 -4.18 -11.32 3.99
C THR A 15 -4.59 -10.98 2.55
N GLY A 16 -5.42 -11.85 1.96
CA GLY A 16 -6.00 -11.60 0.63
C GLY A 16 -6.76 -10.28 0.53
N GLY A 17 -7.36 -9.80 1.63
CA GLY A 17 -8.08 -8.53 1.67
C GLY A 17 -7.21 -7.29 1.41
N HIS A 18 -5.90 -7.36 1.66
CA HIS A 18 -4.96 -6.30 1.27
C HIS A 18 -4.31 -6.58 -0.09
N LEU A 19 -3.94 -7.84 -0.33
CA LEU A 19 -3.21 -8.21 -1.55
C LEU A 19 -4.07 -8.10 -2.81
N PHE A 20 -5.31 -8.59 -2.80
CA PHE A 20 -6.11 -8.66 -4.00
C PHE A 20 -6.54 -7.30 -4.57
N PRO A 21 -6.97 -6.32 -3.75
CA PRO A 21 -7.23 -4.97 -4.26
C PRO A 21 -5.97 -4.30 -4.81
N ALA A 22 -4.80 -4.54 -4.19
CA ALA A 22 -3.52 -4.02 -4.68
C ALA A 22 -3.12 -4.66 -6.01
N ILE A 23 -3.30 -5.97 -6.18
CA ILE A 23 -3.03 -6.69 -7.43
C ILE A 23 -3.97 -6.21 -8.54
N ALA A 24 -5.27 -6.05 -8.23
CA ALA A 24 -6.25 -5.52 -9.18
C ALA A 24 -5.87 -4.11 -9.64
N THR A 25 -5.46 -3.25 -8.71
CA THR A 25 -5.00 -1.89 -9.02
C THR A 25 -3.73 -1.90 -9.88
N ALA A 26 -2.75 -2.74 -9.53
CA ALA A 26 -1.52 -2.89 -10.29
C ALA A 26 -1.78 -3.33 -11.73
N SER A 27 -2.64 -4.35 -11.90
CA SER A 27 -3.02 -4.86 -13.22
C SER A 27 -3.66 -3.76 -14.08
N GLN A 28 -4.57 -2.98 -13.50
CA GLN A 28 -5.25 -1.92 -14.26
C GLN A 28 -4.31 -0.77 -14.63
N LEU A 29 -3.34 -0.43 -13.76
CA LEU A 29 -2.33 0.58 -14.07
C LEU A 29 -1.37 0.12 -15.18
N THR A 30 -0.94 -1.14 -15.15
CA THR A 30 -0.06 -1.71 -16.19
C THR A 30 -0.75 -1.90 -17.53
N SER A 31 -2.05 -2.20 -17.54
CA SER A 31 -2.84 -2.34 -18.79
C SER A 31 -3.40 -1.01 -19.32
N GLY A 32 -3.27 0.08 -18.57
CA GLY A 32 -3.75 1.40 -18.94
C GLY A 32 -2.82 2.15 -19.90
N PRO A 33 -3.23 3.34 -20.37
CA PRO A 33 -2.41 4.17 -21.25
C PRO A 33 -1.25 4.89 -20.51
N ALA A 34 -1.20 4.82 -19.18
CA ALA A 34 -0.18 5.48 -18.37
C ALA A 34 1.09 4.63 -18.27
N GLU A 35 2.24 5.23 -18.54
CA GLU A 35 3.54 4.56 -18.41
C GLU A 35 3.96 4.54 -16.92
N VAL A 36 3.64 3.42 -16.24
CA VAL A 36 3.93 3.23 -14.81
C VAL A 36 4.71 1.95 -14.58
N GLU A 37 5.92 2.08 -14.05
CA GLU A 37 6.74 0.98 -13.56
C GLU A 37 6.34 0.65 -12.13
N ILE A 38 5.93 -0.60 -11.89
CA ILE A 38 5.43 -1.06 -10.59
C ILE A 38 6.40 -2.05 -9.98
N GLU A 39 6.80 -1.77 -8.74
CA GLU A 39 7.48 -2.73 -7.89
C GLU A 39 6.66 -2.95 -6.62
N TRP A 40 6.82 -4.11 -6.00
CA TRP A 40 6.05 -4.53 -4.84
C TRP A 40 6.90 -4.49 -3.57
N LEU A 41 6.30 -4.08 -2.47
CA LEU A 41 6.89 -4.16 -1.14
C LEU A 41 6.00 -5.01 -0.22
N GLY A 42 6.58 -6.10 0.27
CA GLY A 42 5.93 -7.03 1.19
C GLY A 42 6.78 -7.37 2.41
N VAL A 43 6.36 -8.41 3.11
CA VAL A 43 7.03 -9.02 4.25
C VAL A 43 7.44 -10.45 3.86
N PRO A 44 8.63 -10.92 4.24
CA PRO A 44 9.05 -12.28 3.90
C PRO A 44 8.13 -13.33 4.54
N ASP A 45 8.11 -14.52 3.92
CA ASP A 45 7.40 -15.72 4.42
C ASP A 45 5.88 -15.53 4.60
N ARG A 46 5.26 -14.73 3.73
CA ARG A 46 3.82 -14.46 3.73
C ARG A 46 3.20 -14.65 2.35
N LEU A 47 1.87 -14.54 2.27
CA LEU A 47 1.09 -14.77 1.05
C LEU A 47 1.58 -13.94 -0.14
N GLU A 48 2.14 -12.75 0.07
CA GLU A 48 2.73 -11.95 -1.00
C GLU A 48 3.82 -12.67 -1.80
N THR A 49 4.60 -13.58 -1.21
CA THR A 49 5.66 -14.31 -1.93
C THR A 49 5.10 -15.31 -2.94
N GLN A 50 3.80 -15.64 -2.83
CA GLN A 50 3.11 -16.58 -3.70
C GLN A 50 2.08 -15.89 -4.61
N LEU A 51 1.40 -14.87 -4.09
CA LEU A 51 0.25 -14.24 -4.77
C LEU A 51 0.62 -13.02 -5.61
N VAL A 52 1.76 -12.36 -5.34
CA VAL A 52 2.18 -11.22 -6.15
C VAL A 52 2.61 -11.72 -7.54
N PRO A 53 2.03 -11.20 -8.63
CA PRO A 53 2.44 -11.57 -9.98
C PRO A 53 3.93 -11.32 -10.22
N ARG A 54 4.62 -12.29 -10.86
CA ARG A 54 6.08 -12.25 -11.08
C ARG A 54 6.58 -11.05 -11.89
N GLN A 55 5.69 -10.40 -12.64
CA GLN A 55 6.00 -9.18 -13.39
C GLN A 55 6.26 -7.96 -12.50
N TYR A 56 5.85 -7.99 -11.23
CA TYR A 56 6.14 -6.95 -10.25
C TYR A 56 7.31 -7.40 -9.37
N PRO A 57 8.52 -6.80 -9.52
CA PRO A 57 9.65 -7.12 -8.66
C PRO A 57 9.28 -6.99 -7.18
N LEU A 58 9.50 -8.05 -6.40
CA LEU A 58 9.13 -8.09 -4.98
C LEU A 58 10.32 -7.77 -4.08
N HIS A 59 10.21 -6.68 -3.34
CA HIS A 59 11.05 -6.33 -2.21
C HIS A 59 10.41 -6.82 -0.92
N THR A 60 11.20 -7.41 -0.03
CA THR A 60 10.70 -7.89 1.27
C THR A 60 11.44 -7.24 2.42
N ILE A 61 10.70 -6.66 3.36
CA ILE A 61 11.26 -6.08 4.59
C ILE A 61 10.63 -6.75 5.79
N LYS A 62 11.45 -7.12 6.77
CA LYS A 62 10.99 -7.80 7.99
C LYS A 62 10.22 -6.82 8.87
N VAL A 63 8.91 -6.98 8.91
CA VAL A 63 8.02 -6.19 9.79
C VAL A 63 7.13 -7.13 10.59
N GLN A 64 7.02 -6.89 11.89
CA GLN A 64 6.13 -7.61 12.79
C GLN A 64 5.08 -6.65 13.34
N GLY A 65 3.84 -7.13 13.44
CA GLY A 65 2.77 -6.40 14.08
C GLY A 65 2.99 -6.22 15.58
N PHE A 66 2.39 -5.18 16.16
CA PHE A 66 2.23 -5.04 17.60
C PHE A 66 1.20 -6.07 18.10
N GLN A 67 1.65 -7.30 18.36
CA GLN A 67 0.77 -8.40 18.78
C GLN A 67 0.48 -8.44 20.28
N LYS A 68 1.19 -7.66 21.12
CA LYS A 68 1.08 -7.73 22.59
C LYS A 68 1.02 -6.34 23.24
N PRO A 69 0.33 -6.20 24.39
CA PRO A 69 0.29 -4.96 25.16
C PRO A 69 1.68 -4.52 25.65
N LEU A 70 1.79 -3.22 25.91
CA LEU A 70 3.00 -2.45 26.17
C LEU A 70 3.85 -3.04 27.32
N GLY A 71 5.00 -3.63 26.99
CA GLY A 71 6.06 -4.04 27.93
C GLY A 71 7.45 -3.66 27.41
N LEU A 72 8.56 -4.13 28.01
CA LEU A 72 9.94 -3.88 27.54
C LEU A 72 10.17 -4.26 26.05
N ASN A 73 9.38 -5.19 25.51
CA ASN A 73 9.38 -5.52 24.08
C ASN A 73 8.93 -4.38 23.17
N THR A 74 8.30 -3.32 23.69
CA THR A 74 7.84 -2.15 22.93
C THR A 74 9.02 -1.38 22.34
N PHE A 75 10.11 -1.20 23.08
CA PHE A 75 11.31 -0.53 22.57
C PHE A 75 11.98 -1.32 21.45
N ARG A 76 12.01 -2.65 21.56
CA ARG A 76 12.52 -3.53 20.49
C ARG A 76 11.63 -3.46 19.25
N THR A 77 10.31 -3.47 19.41
CA THR A 77 9.36 -3.33 18.29
C THR A 77 9.44 -1.94 17.66
N ALA A 78 9.60 -0.89 18.44
CA ALA A 78 9.82 0.47 17.94
C ALA A 78 11.14 0.57 17.16
N GLY A 79 12.23 0.00 17.67
CA GLY A 79 13.52 -0.05 16.96
C GLY A 79 13.42 -0.81 15.63
N ARG A 80 12.69 -1.92 15.59
CA ARG A 80 12.41 -2.67 14.35
C ARG A 80 11.57 -1.87 13.36
N LEU A 81 10.57 -1.14 13.84
CA LEU A 81 9.77 -0.25 13.01
C LEU A 81 10.63 0.87 12.40
N VAL A 82 11.49 1.51 13.21
CA VAL A 82 12.43 2.54 12.73
C VAL A 82 13.39 1.96 11.69
N ALA A 83 13.96 0.78 11.93
CA ALA A 83 14.83 0.10 10.97
C ALA A 83 14.08 -0.17 9.65
N ALA A 84 12.85 -0.68 9.71
CA ALA A 84 12.03 -0.90 8.52
C ALA A 84 11.72 0.40 7.77
N ILE A 85 11.40 1.50 8.48
CA ILE A 85 11.19 2.82 7.85
C ILE A 85 12.46 3.27 7.12
N LEU A 86 13.64 3.13 7.73
CA LEU A 86 14.92 3.51 7.12
C LEU A 86 15.25 2.65 5.89
N GLU A 87 14.94 1.36 5.94
CA GLU A 87 15.14 0.43 4.83
C GLU A 87 14.22 0.76 3.65
N VAL A 88 12.92 1.00 3.91
CA VAL A 88 11.98 1.47 2.87
C VAL A 88 12.42 2.82 2.32
N ARG A 89 12.85 3.76 3.18
CA ARG A 89 13.31 5.09 2.75
C ARG A 89 14.53 4.96 1.84
N ARG A 90 15.46 4.05 2.14
CA ARG A 90 16.62 3.77 1.29
C ARG A 90 16.15 3.24 -0.06
N LEU A 91 15.28 2.23 -0.09
CA LEU A 91 14.70 1.65 -1.30
C LEU A 91 14.06 2.74 -2.18
N LEU A 92 13.13 3.53 -1.60
CA LEU A 92 12.44 4.62 -2.27
C LEU A 92 13.41 5.60 -2.93
N LYS A 93 14.47 6.00 -2.21
CA LYS A 93 15.47 6.95 -2.70
C LYS A 93 16.40 6.35 -3.75
N THR A 94 16.93 5.14 -3.54
CA THR A 94 17.92 4.53 -4.44
C THR A 94 17.31 4.14 -5.77
N GLN A 95 16.06 3.68 -5.74
CA GLN A 95 15.32 3.31 -6.95
C GLN A 95 14.48 4.46 -7.49
N LYS A 96 14.55 5.66 -6.91
CA LYS A 96 13.91 6.88 -7.43
C LYS A 96 12.40 6.71 -7.67
N PHE A 97 11.69 6.14 -6.69
CA PHE A 97 10.24 6.05 -6.76
C PHE A 97 9.59 7.43 -6.73
N ASP A 98 8.51 7.58 -7.50
CA ASP A 98 7.69 8.79 -7.57
C ASP A 98 6.56 8.81 -6.54
N GLY A 99 6.20 7.66 -5.97
CA GLY A 99 5.12 7.57 -5.00
C GLY A 99 4.91 6.17 -4.44
N VAL A 100 4.00 6.09 -3.47
CA VAL A 100 3.60 4.83 -2.83
C VAL A 100 2.08 4.66 -2.90
N LEU A 101 1.64 3.46 -3.25
CA LEU A 101 0.27 3.00 -3.04
C LEU A 101 0.29 1.91 -1.98
N THR A 102 -0.62 1.95 -1.01
CA THR A 102 -0.79 0.87 -0.04
C THR A 102 -2.26 0.56 0.20
N THR A 103 -2.58 -0.71 0.38
CA THR A 103 -3.93 -1.18 0.76
C THR A 103 -3.99 -1.58 2.24
N GLY A 104 -2.96 -1.25 3.03
CA GLY A 104 -2.85 -1.60 4.45
C GLY A 104 -1.89 -2.76 4.72
N GLY A 105 -2.17 -3.51 5.79
CA GLY A 105 -1.26 -4.53 6.32
C GLY A 105 -0.11 -3.95 7.15
N TYR A 106 0.79 -4.83 7.62
CA TYR A 106 1.89 -4.42 8.51
C TYR A 106 2.94 -3.56 7.82
N ILE A 107 3.05 -3.67 6.50
CA ILE A 107 4.05 -2.94 5.71
C ILE A 107 3.65 -1.48 5.47
N ALA A 108 2.36 -1.15 5.55
CA ALA A 108 1.84 0.20 5.30
C ALA A 108 2.49 1.27 6.21
N GLY A 109 2.73 0.94 7.49
CA GLY A 109 3.41 1.83 8.45
C GLY A 109 4.76 2.33 7.96
N PRO A 110 5.74 1.43 7.81
CA PRO A 110 7.03 1.74 7.21
C PRO A 110 6.93 2.49 5.88
N SER A 111 6.04 2.06 4.98
CA SER A 111 5.91 2.65 3.64
C SER A 111 5.40 4.08 3.65
N ILE A 112 4.32 4.37 4.37
CA ILE A 112 3.74 5.71 4.47
C ILE A 112 4.74 6.68 5.11
N LEU A 113 5.37 6.26 6.22
CA LEU A 113 6.32 7.10 6.94
C LEU A 113 7.60 7.37 6.14
N ALA A 114 8.11 6.35 5.45
CA ALA A 114 9.28 6.50 4.59
C ALA A 114 9.00 7.45 3.41
N ALA A 115 7.88 7.28 2.70
CA ALA A 115 7.47 8.13 1.59
C ALA A 115 7.27 9.59 2.04
N ARG A 116 6.53 9.79 3.14
CA ARG A 116 6.33 11.12 3.74
C ARG A 116 7.65 11.80 4.07
N SER A 117 8.60 11.07 4.65
CA SER A 117 9.92 11.62 5.01
C SER A 117 10.74 12.07 3.78
N LEU A 118 10.41 11.59 2.59
CA LEU A 118 11.02 11.97 1.32
C LEU A 118 10.20 13.01 0.54
N GLY A 119 9.04 13.43 1.06
CA GLY A 119 8.10 14.30 0.33
C GLY A 119 7.39 13.61 -0.83
N LEU A 120 7.39 12.26 -0.86
CA LEU A 120 6.72 11.50 -1.92
C LEU A 120 5.22 11.37 -1.64
N PRO A 121 4.36 11.51 -2.66
CA PRO A 121 2.93 11.28 -2.52
C PRO A 121 2.65 9.84 -2.10
N THR A 122 1.66 9.67 -1.23
CA THR A 122 1.20 8.34 -0.79
C THR A 122 -0.30 8.24 -0.85
N ILE A 123 -0.80 7.20 -1.52
CA ILE A 123 -2.21 6.86 -1.58
C ILE A 123 -2.44 5.62 -0.72
N LEU A 124 -3.41 5.70 0.18
CA LEU A 124 -3.88 4.56 0.97
C LEU A 124 -5.27 4.16 0.48
N HIS A 125 -5.50 2.87 0.24
CA HIS A 125 -6.83 2.32 -0.02
C HIS A 125 -7.34 1.55 1.20
N GLU A 126 -8.57 1.84 1.61
CA GLU A 126 -9.27 1.11 2.67
C GLU A 126 -10.52 0.43 2.08
N SER A 127 -10.46 -0.88 1.97
CA SER A 127 -11.55 -1.70 1.43
C SER A 127 -12.69 -1.94 2.42
N ASN A 128 -12.48 -1.69 3.72
CA ASN A 128 -13.48 -1.99 4.75
C ASN A 128 -14.35 -0.76 5.07
N ALA A 129 -15.65 -0.99 5.32
CA ALA A 129 -16.55 0.06 5.84
C ALA A 129 -16.12 0.58 7.23
N LEU A 130 -15.46 -0.29 8.01
CA LEU A 130 -14.85 0.06 9.29
C LEU A 130 -13.32 0.00 9.16
N PRO A 131 -12.63 1.15 9.04
CA PRO A 131 -11.20 1.17 8.76
C PRO A 131 -10.34 0.46 9.82
N GLY A 132 -9.26 -0.18 9.38
CA GLY A 132 -8.30 -0.83 10.26
C GLY A 132 -7.56 0.17 11.17
N LYS A 133 -6.96 -0.31 12.26
CA LYS A 133 -6.17 0.54 13.19
C LYS A 133 -5.05 1.29 12.48
N VAL A 134 -4.33 0.59 11.59
CA VAL A 134 -3.23 1.16 10.79
C VAL A 134 -3.77 2.28 9.90
N THR A 135 -4.87 2.05 9.18
CA THR A 135 -5.52 3.05 8.33
C THR A 135 -5.93 4.28 9.14
N ARG A 136 -6.60 4.10 10.28
CA ARG A 136 -7.03 5.23 11.13
C ARG A 136 -5.86 6.07 11.63
N TRP A 137 -4.74 5.44 11.97
CA TRP A 137 -3.57 6.15 12.51
C TRP A 137 -2.73 6.83 11.45
N LEU A 138 -2.60 6.24 10.26
CA LEU A 138 -1.67 6.70 9.23
C LEU A 138 -2.34 7.46 8.08
N SER A 139 -3.66 7.40 7.96
CA SER A 139 -4.41 8.17 6.97
C SER A 139 -4.09 9.67 6.94
N PRO A 140 -3.83 10.38 8.05
CA PRO A 140 -3.48 11.80 8.01
C PRO A 140 -2.09 12.08 7.42
N TRP A 141 -1.29 11.03 7.22
CA TRP A 141 0.05 11.11 6.63
C TRP A 141 0.08 10.76 5.15
N CYS A 142 -1.05 10.31 4.61
CA CYS A 142 -1.22 10.04 3.18
C CYS A 142 -1.64 11.33 2.46
N SER A 143 -1.29 11.44 1.18
CA SER A 143 -1.74 12.53 0.33
C SER A 143 -3.25 12.45 0.09
N GLN A 144 -3.75 11.23 -0.13
CA GLN A 144 -5.17 10.94 -0.29
C GLN A 144 -5.47 9.54 0.25
N VAL A 145 -6.72 9.33 0.64
CA VAL A 145 -7.23 8.02 1.08
C VAL A 145 -8.42 7.62 0.22
N ALA A 146 -8.22 6.60 -0.61
CA ALA A 146 -9.27 5.96 -1.36
C ALA A 146 -10.06 5.02 -0.43
N ILE A 147 -11.39 5.14 -0.40
CA ILE A 147 -12.25 4.30 0.45
C ILE A 147 -13.19 3.46 -0.41
N GLY A 148 -13.42 2.22 0.04
CA GLY A 148 -14.35 1.29 -0.61
C GLY A 148 -15.82 1.56 -0.30
N PHE A 149 -16.10 2.22 0.82
CA PHE A 149 -17.46 2.54 1.28
C PHE A 149 -17.48 3.94 1.89
N ASP A 150 -18.48 4.75 1.57
CA ASP A 150 -18.63 6.11 2.12
C ASP A 150 -18.65 6.14 3.66
N ALA A 151 -19.21 5.11 4.30
CA ALA A 151 -19.23 4.96 5.75
C ALA A 151 -17.84 5.08 6.39
N ALA A 152 -16.77 4.68 5.68
CA ALA A 152 -15.39 4.72 6.17
C ALA A 152 -14.91 6.16 6.42
N ALA A 153 -15.42 7.16 5.68
CA ALA A 153 -14.98 8.56 5.79
C ALA A 153 -15.17 9.12 7.21
N SER A 154 -16.28 8.75 7.87
CA SER A 154 -16.59 9.17 9.24
C SER A 154 -15.53 8.77 10.27
N TYR A 155 -14.78 7.69 10.01
CA TYR A 155 -13.71 7.19 10.87
C TYR A 155 -12.33 7.77 10.54
N LEU A 156 -12.22 8.57 9.48
CA LEU A 156 -10.98 9.14 8.95
C LEU A 156 -11.06 10.68 8.85
N PRO A 157 -11.49 11.41 9.90
CA PRO A 157 -11.81 12.84 9.80
C PRO A 157 -10.61 13.75 9.52
N LYS A 158 -9.39 13.22 9.63
CA LYS A 158 -8.13 13.95 9.42
C LYS A 158 -7.48 13.65 8.06
N ALA A 159 -8.17 12.92 7.19
CA ALA A 159 -7.68 12.52 5.89
C ALA A 159 -8.58 13.06 4.77
N VAL A 160 -7.98 13.38 3.64
CA VAL A 160 -8.72 13.68 2.41
C VAL A 160 -9.18 12.35 1.81
N THR A 161 -10.48 12.10 1.82
CA THR A 161 -11.06 10.81 1.41
C THR A 161 -11.83 10.90 0.10
N PHE A 162 -11.76 9.84 -0.71
CA PHE A 162 -12.53 9.69 -1.96
C PHE A 162 -13.10 8.27 -2.06
N CYS A 163 -14.40 8.15 -2.24
CA CYS A 163 -15.05 6.85 -2.43
C CYS A 163 -14.84 6.37 -3.87
N VAL A 164 -14.14 5.23 -4.02
CA VAL A 164 -13.81 4.63 -5.33
C VAL A 164 -14.23 3.16 -5.43
N GLY A 165 -14.88 2.63 -4.39
CA GLY A 165 -15.15 1.21 -4.28
C GLY A 165 -13.89 0.39 -3.99
N THR A 166 -14.04 -0.93 -3.95
CA THR A 166 -12.91 -1.86 -3.75
C THR A 166 -12.47 -2.40 -5.10
N PRO A 167 -11.21 -2.19 -5.51
CA PRO A 167 -10.68 -2.76 -6.75
C PRO A 167 -10.88 -4.28 -6.80
N VAL A 168 -11.50 -4.75 -7.87
CA VAL A 168 -11.72 -6.17 -8.13
C VAL A 168 -10.88 -6.57 -9.35
N ARG A 169 -10.40 -7.81 -9.40
CA ARG A 169 -9.62 -8.27 -10.55
C ARG A 169 -10.51 -8.42 -11.80
N PRO A 170 -9.99 -8.17 -13.01
CA PRO A 170 -10.75 -8.19 -14.26
C PRO A 170 -11.62 -9.42 -14.46
N GLU A 171 -11.17 -10.61 -14.04
CA GLU A 171 -11.87 -11.87 -14.23
C GLU A 171 -13.20 -12.00 -13.47
N PHE A 172 -13.49 -11.10 -12.52
CA PHE A 172 -14.78 -11.05 -11.82
C PHE A 172 -15.76 -10.02 -12.38
N TYR A 173 -15.32 -9.18 -13.33
CA TYR A 173 -16.26 -8.30 -14.01
C TYR A 173 -17.01 -9.09 -15.09
N PRO A 174 -18.31 -8.83 -15.29
CA PRO A 174 -19.01 -9.39 -16.42
C PRO A 174 -18.30 -8.97 -17.71
N PRO A 175 -18.25 -9.85 -18.74
CA PRO A 175 -17.69 -9.47 -20.03
C PRO A 175 -18.39 -8.21 -20.51
N VAL A 176 -17.61 -7.19 -20.87
CA VAL A 176 -18.12 -5.96 -21.44
C VAL A 176 -18.80 -6.37 -22.75
N THR A 177 -20.12 -6.44 -22.73
CA THR A 177 -20.92 -6.56 -23.95
C THR A 177 -20.75 -5.24 -24.67
N ALA A 178 -20.08 -5.27 -25.82
CA ALA A 178 -20.02 -4.11 -26.70
C ALA A 178 -21.47 -3.72 -27.06
N ALA A 179 -21.89 -2.55 -26.61
CA ALA A 179 -23.14 -1.92 -27.01
C ALA A 179 -22.89 -1.06 -28.26
#